data_AF-A0A841U1D8-F1
#
_entry.id   AF-A0A841U1D8-F1
#
_cell.length_a   1.000
_cell.length_b   1.000
_cell.length_c   1.000
_cell.angle_alpha   90.00
_cell.angle_beta   90.00
_cell.angle_gamma   90.00
#
_symmetry.space_group_name_H-M   'P 1'
#
loop_
_entity.id
_entity.type
_entity.pdbx_description
1 polymer ?
#
loop_
_entity_poly.entity_id
_entity_poly.type
_entity_poly.pdbx_seq_one_letter_code
_entity_poly.pdbx_strand_id
1 'polypeptide(L)'
;MPYALMHTGTGELLSGRQVNGYSLAYYGILLWEEAPAEEERLAAILRTDRYGPVACPPASKQGRHEAEWEQVLELSRWKPALLTEQEAKMANVKLRNDAALRVYFREGKLQAEPIVRDA
;
A
#
# COMPACT_ATOMS: atom_id res chain seq x y z
N MET A 1 -1.65 18.24 -6.06
CA MET A 1 -1.18 17.51 -4.86
C MET A 1 -1.95 16.20 -4.77
N PRO A 2 -1.33 15.05 -5.04
CA PRO A 2 -2.02 13.77 -5.04
C PRO A 2 -2.17 13.16 -3.64
N TYR A 3 -3.21 12.35 -3.46
CA TYR A 3 -3.37 11.47 -2.31
C TYR A 3 -2.64 10.16 -2.54
N ALA A 4 -2.00 9.64 -1.50
CA ALA A 4 -1.46 8.29 -1.46
C ALA A 4 -2.07 7.54 -0.28
N LEU A 5 -2.11 6.20 -0.34
CA LEU A 5 -2.47 5.41 0.83
C LEU A 5 -1.25 5.19 1.71
N MET A 6 -1.37 5.61 2.97
CA MET A 6 -0.33 5.44 3.98
C MET A 6 -0.84 4.56 5.12
N HIS A 7 -0.03 3.58 5.50
CA HIS A 7 -0.28 2.74 6.66
C HIS A 7 0.04 3.51 7.94
N THR A 8 -0.96 3.70 8.80
CA THR A 8 -0.82 4.49 10.04
C THR A 8 0.12 3.88 11.08
N GLY A 9 0.30 2.56 11.09
CA GLY A 9 1.19 1.89 12.06
C GLY A 9 2.67 1.92 11.66
N THR A 10 2.97 1.90 10.36
CA THR A 10 4.35 1.76 9.85
C THR A 10 4.82 2.96 9.05
N GLY A 11 3.93 3.87 8.65
CA GLY A 11 4.20 4.94 7.69
C GLY A 11 4.38 4.44 6.25
N GLU A 12 4.07 3.18 5.96
CA GLU A 12 4.28 2.61 4.63
C GLU A 12 3.35 3.23 3.58
N LEU A 13 3.88 3.60 2.42
CA LEU A 13 3.08 4.04 1.28
C LEU A 13 2.72 2.84 0.40
N LEU A 14 1.43 2.71 0.08
CA LEU A 14 0.93 1.62 -0.74
C LEU A 14 1.57 1.70 -2.13
N SER A 15 2.32 0.65 -2.47
CA SER A 15 2.99 0.52 -3.77
C SER A 15 2.50 -0.70 -4.51
N GLY A 16 2.47 -0.61 -5.83
CA GLY A 16 1.91 -1.66 -6.67
C GLY A 16 2.28 -1.49 -8.13
N ARG A 17 2.02 -2.54 -8.91
CA ARG A 17 2.20 -2.49 -10.35
C ARG A 17 1.07 -1.69 -10.98
N GLN A 18 1.44 -0.72 -11.80
CA GLN A 18 0.55 0.21 -12.48
C GLN A 18 0.96 0.27 -13.96
N VAL A 19 0.04 0.73 -14.81
CA VAL A 19 0.31 0.92 -16.24
C VAL A 19 0.20 2.40 -16.53
N ASN A 20 1.22 2.98 -17.18
CA ASN A 20 1.19 4.40 -17.54
C ASN A 20 0.39 4.63 -18.83
N GLY A 21 0.24 5.91 -19.23
CA GLY A 21 -0.45 6.28 -20.48
C GLY A 21 0.19 5.74 -21.77
N TYR A 22 1.41 5.19 -21.70
CA TYR A 22 2.11 4.54 -22.81
C TYR A 22 1.99 3.02 -22.79
N SER A 23 1.08 2.45 -21.99
CA SER A 23 0.92 1.00 -21.79
C SER A 23 2.15 0.27 -21.24
N LEU A 24 3.08 1.00 -20.61
CA LEU A 24 4.23 0.42 -19.93
C LEU A 24 3.89 0.15 -18.47
N ALA A 25 4.10 -1.10 -18.05
CA ALA A 25 3.98 -1.49 -16.67
C ALA A 25 5.15 -0.91 -15.86
N TYR A 26 4.84 -0.26 -14.75
CA TYR A 26 5.81 0.25 -13.80
C TYR A 26 5.35 -0.06 -12.37
N TYR A 27 6.29 -0.06 -11.44
CA TYR A 27 6.08 -0.27 -10.02
C TYR A 27 6.30 1.05 -9.30
N GLY A 28 5.25 1.52 -8.64
CA GLY A 28 5.22 2.83 -8.02
C GLY A 28 4.20 2.91 -6.89
N ILE A 29 4.20 4.01 -6.14
CA ILE A 29 3.13 4.28 -5.18
C ILE A 29 1.82 4.56 -5.91
N LEU A 30 0.71 4.11 -5.32
CA LEU A 30 -0.61 4.41 -5.85
C LEU A 30 -0.99 5.84 -5.48
N LEU A 31 -1.39 6.61 -6.48
CA LEU A 31 -1.75 8.02 -6.35
C LEU A 31 -3.18 8.23 -6.84
N TRP A 32 -3.89 9.08 -6.12
CA TRP A 32 -5.23 9.55 -6.48
C TRP A 32 -5.25 11.07 -6.56
N GLU A 33 -6.05 11.63 -7.47
CA GLU A 33 -6.23 13.07 -7.56
C GLU A 33 -7.11 13.60 -6.40
N GLU A 34 -8.07 12.79 -5.98
CA GLU A 34 -8.98 13.06 -4.86
C GLU A 34 -8.80 12.00 -3.76
N ALA A 35 -9.34 12.26 -2.57
CA ALA A 35 -9.25 11.30 -1.48
C ALA A 35 -10.08 10.05 -1.84
N PRO A 36 -9.46 8.86 -2.00
CA PRO A 36 -10.18 7.67 -2.43
C PRO A 36 -11.21 7.22 -1.40
N ALA A 37 -12.37 6.77 -1.89
CA ALA A 37 -13.41 6.19 -1.05
C ALA A 37 -12.93 4.88 -0.40
N GLU A 38 -13.66 4.37 0.59
CA GLU A 38 -13.31 3.08 1.23
C GLU A 38 -13.19 1.93 0.24
N GLU A 39 -14.15 1.82 -0.67
CA GLU A 39 -14.19 0.76 -1.68
C GLU A 39 -12.96 0.82 -2.60
N GLU A 40 -12.55 2.01 -3.03
CA GLU A 40 -11.36 2.19 -3.87
C GLU A 40 -10.07 1.87 -3.11
N ARG A 41 -9.99 2.26 -1.83
CA ARG A 41 -8.87 1.94 -0.95
C ARG A 41 -8.74 0.42 -0.81
N LEU A 42 -9.84 -0.25 -0.48
CA LEU A 42 -9.90 -1.70 -0.34
C LEU A 42 -9.53 -2.40 -1.66
N ALA A 43 -10.13 -1.99 -2.77
CA ALA A 43 -9.83 -2.55 -4.09
C ALA A 43 -8.34 -2.40 -4.44
N ALA A 44 -7.75 -1.25 -4.13
CA ALA A 44 -6.34 -0.99 -4.38
C ALA A 44 -5.42 -1.87 -3.51
N ILE A 45 -5.73 -2.01 -2.22
CA ILE A 45 -4.98 -2.88 -1.31
C ILE A 45 -5.07 -4.33 -1.79
N LEU A 46 -6.27 -4.82 -2.09
CA LEU A 46 -6.50 -6.18 -2.61
C LEU A 46 -5.77 -6.40 -3.94
N ARG A 47 -5.77 -5.42 -4.85
CA ARG A 47 -5.05 -5.49 -6.14
C ARG A 47 -3.55 -5.71 -5.98
N THR A 48 -2.96 -5.20 -4.90
CA THR A 48 -1.52 -5.39 -4.68
C THR A 48 -1.16 -6.81 -4.25
N ASP A 49 -2.14 -7.66 -3.89
CA ASP A 49 -2.01 -9.06 -3.44
C ASP A 49 -1.07 -9.28 -2.23
N ARG A 50 -0.39 -8.23 -1.77
CA ARG A 50 0.65 -8.25 -0.72
C ARG A 50 0.12 -7.98 0.67
N TYR A 51 -0.98 -7.24 0.76
CA TYR A 51 -1.69 -6.96 2.01
C TYR A 51 -3.12 -7.51 1.93
N GLY A 52 -3.36 -8.39 0.95
CA GLY A 52 -4.51 -9.27 0.94
C GLY A 52 -4.48 -10.20 2.15
N PRO A 53 -5.58 -10.93 2.43
CA PRO A 53 -5.66 -11.85 3.56
C PRO A 53 -4.38 -12.65 3.68
N VAL A 54 -3.75 -12.65 4.85
CA VAL A 54 -2.90 -13.77 5.22
C VAL A 54 -3.78 -15.00 4.97
N ALA A 55 -3.40 -15.82 4.00
CA ALA A 55 -4.07 -17.09 3.74
C ALA A 55 -3.75 -18.05 4.90
N CYS A 56 -4.09 -17.66 6.13
CA CYS A 56 -4.25 -18.56 7.25
C CYS A 56 -5.67 -19.09 7.11
N PRO A 57 -5.89 -20.31 6.59
CA PRO A 57 -7.21 -20.90 6.67
C PRO A 57 -7.58 -21.00 8.16
N PRO A 58 -8.66 -20.36 8.64
CA PRO A 58 -9.09 -20.58 10.00
C PRO A 58 -9.49 -22.04 10.11
N ALA A 59 -8.86 -22.77 11.04
CA ALA A 59 -9.09 -24.20 11.27
C ALA A 59 -10.54 -24.51 11.73
N SER A 60 -11.40 -23.50 11.92
CA SER A 60 -12.77 -23.64 12.41
C SER A 60 -13.70 -22.49 11.94
N LYS A 61 -15.03 -22.74 11.94
CA LYS A 61 -16.06 -21.73 11.61
C LYS A 61 -16.05 -20.53 12.57
N GLN A 62 -15.55 -20.69 13.80
CA GLN A 62 -15.41 -19.63 14.80
C GLN A 62 -14.22 -18.70 14.50
N GLY A 63 -13.12 -19.27 14.00
CA GLY A 63 -11.94 -18.51 13.58
C GLY A 63 -12.14 -17.69 12.29
N ARG A 64 -13.22 -17.94 11.54
CA ARG A 64 -13.58 -17.09 10.38
C ARG A 64 -13.94 -15.69 10.80
N HIS A 65 -14.78 -15.54 11.82
CA HIS A 65 -15.16 -14.21 12.29
C HIS A 65 -13.94 -13.46 12.84
N GLU A 66 -13.10 -14.06 13.68
CA GLU A 66 -11.93 -13.39 14.27
C GLU A 66 -10.91 -12.94 13.20
N ALA A 67 -10.59 -13.82 12.23
CA ALA A 67 -9.69 -13.47 11.13
C ALA A 67 -10.27 -12.38 10.22
N GLU A 68 -11.58 -12.36 10.00
CA GLU A 68 -12.29 -11.30 9.26
C GLU A 68 -12.22 -9.96 10.01
N TRP A 69 -12.38 -9.95 11.35
CA TRP A 69 -12.27 -8.74 12.16
C TRP A 69 -10.85 -8.17 12.18
N GLU A 70 -9.82 -8.99 12.35
CA GLU A 70 -8.43 -8.54 12.29
C GLU A 70 -8.06 -7.99 10.90
N GLN A 71 -8.60 -8.60 9.84
CA GLN A 71 -8.43 -8.12 8.47
C GLN A 71 -9.07 -6.74 8.26
N VAL A 72 -10.30 -6.53 8.73
CA VAL A 72 -10.97 -5.23 8.65
C VAL A 72 -10.15 -4.17 9.41
N LEU A 73 -9.58 -4.52 10.56
CA LEU A 73 -8.73 -3.63 11.33
C LEU A 73 -7.43 -3.27 10.58
N GLU A 74 -6.77 -4.24 9.95
CA GLU A 74 -5.55 -3.98 9.17
C GLU A 74 -5.82 -3.12 7.93
N LEU A 75 -6.91 -3.40 7.21
CA LEU A 75 -7.36 -2.59 6.08
C LEU A 75 -7.71 -1.16 6.50
N SER A 76 -8.30 -0.99 7.69
CA SER A 76 -8.63 0.31 8.27
C SER A 76 -7.40 1.15 8.66
N ARG A 77 -6.22 0.54 8.81
CA ARG A 77 -4.97 1.26 9.11
C ARG A 77 -4.42 1.99 7.89
N TRP A 78 -4.85 1.66 6.68
CA TRP A 78 -4.49 2.36 5.45
C TRP A 78 -5.37 3.60 5.27
N LYS A 79 -4.78 4.76 5.48
CA LYS A 79 -5.47 6.06 5.38
C LYS A 79 -4.94 6.88 4.20
N PRO A 80 -5.81 7.63 3.52
CA PRO A 80 -5.38 8.57 2.51
C PRO A 80 -4.55 9.68 3.18
N ALA A 81 -3.35 9.90 2.67
CA ALA A 81 -2.43 10.94 3.07
C ALA A 81 -2.18 11.84 1.87
N LEU A 82 -2.35 13.15 2.06
CA LEU A 82 -2.03 14.13 1.03
C LEU A 82 -0.51 14.24 0.93
N LEU A 83 0.04 13.97 -0.24
CA LEU A 83 1.44 14.17 -0.55
C LEU A 83 1.60 15.36 -1.49
N THR A 84 2.72 16.07 -1.35
CA THR A 84 3.15 17.00 -2.39
C THR A 84 3.56 16.22 -3.63
N GLU A 85 3.50 16.88 -4.80
CA GLU A 85 3.97 16.26 -6.05
C GLU A 85 5.44 15.86 -5.98
N GLN A 86 6.26 16.65 -5.27
CA GLN A 86 7.66 16.36 -5.05
C GLN A 86 7.86 15.10 -4.21
N GLU A 87 7.10 14.92 -3.13
CA GLU A 87 7.15 13.70 -2.31
C GLU A 87 6.68 12.48 -3.10
N ALA A 88 5.57 12.59 -3.82
CA ALA A 88 5.06 11.51 -4.64
C ALA A 88 6.08 11.06 -5.70
N LYS A 89 6.72 12.02 -6.38
CA LYS A 89 7.79 11.75 -7.34
C LYS A 89 9.01 11.12 -6.66
N MET A 90 9.41 11.63 -5.50
CA MET A 90 10.55 11.11 -4.74
C MET A 90 10.31 9.68 -4.25
N ALA A 91 9.08 9.33 -3.86
CA ALA A 91 8.69 7.97 -3.50
C ALA A 91 8.89 7.01 -4.69
N ASN A 92 8.40 7.37 -5.88
CA ASN A 92 8.60 6.57 -7.09
C ASN A 92 10.08 6.43 -7.48
N VAL A 93 10.86 7.51 -7.35
CA VAL A 93 12.32 7.47 -7.58
C VAL A 93 13.00 6.50 -6.61
N LYS A 94 12.60 6.52 -5.33
CA LYS A 94 13.12 5.62 -4.30
C LYS A 94 12.74 4.16 -4.52
N LEU A 95 11.57 3.89 -5.10
CA LEU A 95 11.16 2.54 -5.51
C LEU A 95 11.97 1.98 -6.67
N ARG A 96 12.56 2.83 -7.53
CA ARG A 96 13.39 2.40 -8.67
C ARG A 96 12.71 1.38 -9.60
N ASN A 97 11.37 1.39 -9.67
CA ASN A 97 10.60 0.36 -10.38
C ASN A 97 10.84 -1.08 -9.87
N ASP A 98 11.29 -1.22 -8.62
CA ASP A 98 11.62 -2.50 -8.00
C ASP A 98 10.53 -2.92 -7.02
N ALA A 99 9.94 -4.09 -7.31
CA ALA A 99 8.94 -4.71 -6.46
C ALA A 99 9.50 -5.16 -5.10
N ALA A 100 10.81 -5.30 -4.96
CA ALA A 100 11.48 -5.65 -3.72
C ALA A 100 11.74 -4.45 -2.80
N LEU A 101 11.42 -3.22 -3.21
CA LEU A 101 11.54 -2.03 -2.39
C LEU A 101 10.17 -1.58 -1.87
N ARG A 102 10.17 -1.05 -0.64
CA ARG A 102 9.02 -0.40 0.00
C ARG A 102 9.37 1.01 0.38
N VAL A 103 8.42 1.92 0.30
CA VAL A 103 8.61 3.31 0.73
C VAL A 103 7.85 3.55 2.01
N TYR A 104 8.54 4.15 2.96
CA TYR A 104 8.02 4.57 4.24
C TYR A 104 8.09 6.10 4.32
N PHE A 105 6.97 6.72 4.64
CA PHE A 105 6.86 8.13 4.97
C PHE A 105 6.75 8.28 6.48
N ARG A 106 7.87 8.63 7.13
CA ARG A 106 7.98 8.78 8.59
C ARG A 106 8.60 10.13 8.89
N GLU A 107 8.01 10.88 9.83
CA GLU A 107 8.56 12.17 10.29
C GLU A 107 8.84 13.17 9.16
N GLY A 108 8.00 13.17 8.10
CA GLY A 108 8.19 14.04 6.93
C GLY A 108 9.35 13.63 6.01
N LYS A 109 9.90 12.43 6.17
CA LYS A 109 10.98 11.89 5.33
C LYS A 109 10.55 10.61 4.62
N LEU A 110 10.91 10.51 3.35
CA LEU A 110 10.73 9.29 2.55
C LEU A 110 11.95 8.40 2.68
N GLN A 111 11.76 7.18 3.16
CA GLN A 111 12.77 6.14 3.25
C GLN A 111 12.35 4.99 2.34
N ALA A 112 13.29 4.38 1.63
CA ALA A 112 13.03 3.14 0.93
C ALA A 112 13.82 2.02 1.58
N GLU A 113 13.13 0.94 1.93
CA GLU A 113 13.71 -0.23 2.56
C GLU A 113 13.41 -1.46 1.69
N PRO A 114 14.36 -2.40 1.54
CA PRO A 114 14.10 -3.65 0.88
C PRO A 114 13.15 -4.52 1.71
N ILE A 115 12.33 -5.31 1.03
CA ILE A 115 11.50 -6.32 1.67
C ILE A 115 12.44 -7.41 2.18
N VAL A 116 12.63 -7.48 3.51
CA VAL A 116 13.25 -8.64 4.15
C VAL A 116 12.28 -9.80 3.99
N ARG A 117 12.50 -10.63 2.98
CA ARG A 117 11.93 -11.97 2.95
C ARG A 117 12.86 -12.82 3.78
N ASP A 118 12.49 -13.09 5.03
CA ASP A 118 13.12 -14.17 5.79
C ASP A 118 13.04 -15.44 4.91
N ALA A 119 14.21 -15.96 4.57
CA ALA A 119 14.41 -17.10 3.68
C ALA A 119 14.32 -18.42 4.45
#